data_AF-A0A941A046-F1
#
_entry.id   AF-A0A941A046-F1
#
_cell.length_a   1.000
_cell.length_b   1.000
_cell.length_c   1.000
_cell.angle_alpha   90.00
_cell.angle_beta   90.00
_cell.angle_gamma   90.00
#
_symmetry.space_group_name_H-M   'P 1'
#
loop_
_entity.id
_entity.type
_entity.pdbx_description
1 polymer ?
#
loop_
_entity_poly.entity_id
_entity_poly.type
_entity_poly.pdbx_seq_one_letter_code
_entity_poly.pdbx_strand_id
1 'polypeptide(L)'
;MATIVQYTDRKPPENHYPHRIVSPPHSSPCCFSDMEDLGDATRDGAWEYRYRRCRTCGFALRVILRPIPDEALLANLRRELAKSFVRNVPDY
;
A
#
# COMPACT_ATOMS: atom_id res chain seq x y z
N MET A 1 9.49 -4.77 2.58
CA MET A 1 9.10 -3.45 2.01
C MET A 1 9.36 -2.40 3.07
N ALA A 2 10.46 -1.65 2.95
CA ALA A 2 10.83 -0.64 3.94
C ALA A 2 9.98 0.62 3.71
N THR A 3 9.39 1.15 4.79
CA THR A 3 8.68 2.44 4.78
C THR A 3 9.65 3.57 5.11
N ILE A 4 9.41 4.78 4.58
CA ILE A 4 10.18 5.98 4.96
C ILE A 4 9.77 6.53 6.34
N VAL A 5 8.69 5.98 6.92
CA VAL A 5 8.16 6.39 8.22
C VAL A 5 8.99 5.73 9.32
N GLN A 6 9.63 6.57 10.14
CA GLN A 6 10.28 6.17 11.37
C GLN A 6 9.35 6.43 12.54
N TYR A 7 8.91 5.36 13.19
CA TYR A 7 8.10 5.43 14.39
C TYR A 7 8.98 5.62 15.62
N THR A 8 8.78 6.72 16.34
CA THR A 8 9.50 7.00 17.59
C THR A 8 8.73 7.99 18.45
N ASP A 9 8.86 7.82 19.76
CA ASP A 9 8.42 8.74 20.82
C ASP A 9 9.56 9.67 21.28
N ARG A 10 10.79 9.44 20.83
CA ARG A 10 12.00 10.16 21.27
C ARG A 10 12.23 11.47 20.53
N LYS A 11 11.49 11.73 19.46
CA LYS A 11 11.64 12.91 18.60
C LYS A 11 10.27 13.50 18.30
N PRO A 12 10.17 14.82 18.14
CA PRO A 12 8.94 15.43 17.68
C PRO A 12 8.55 14.89 16.29
N PRO A 13 7.25 14.89 15.94
CA PRO A 13 6.79 14.50 14.61
C PRO A 13 7.31 15.48 13.54
N GLU A 14 8.00 14.97 12.53
CA GLU A 14 8.62 15.78 11.47
C GLU A 14 8.28 15.23 10.08
N ASN A 15 8.04 16.12 9.13
CA ASN A 15 7.74 15.76 7.75
C ASN A 15 8.90 16.15 6.81
N HIS A 16 9.71 15.16 6.43
CA HIS A 16 10.77 15.29 5.42
C HIS A 16 10.46 14.43 4.18
N TYR A 17 9.16 14.30 3.86
CA TYR A 17 8.72 13.63 2.64
C TYR A 17 9.38 14.30 1.41
N PRO A 18 9.88 13.53 0.42
CA PRO A 18 9.68 12.08 0.21
C PRO A 18 10.72 11.16 0.85
N HIS A 19 11.72 11.68 1.58
CA HIS A 19 12.85 10.89 2.03
C HIS A 19 12.66 10.24 3.41
N ARG A 20 11.96 10.92 4.33
CA ARG A 20 11.77 10.44 5.70
C ARG A 20 10.57 11.10 6.37
N ILE A 21 9.86 10.37 7.20
CA ILE A 21 8.81 10.93 8.06
C ILE A 21 9.06 10.45 9.48
N VAL A 22 9.13 11.35 10.46
CA VAL A 22 9.21 10.99 11.88
C VAL A 22 7.80 11.04 12.44
N SER A 23 7.29 9.91 12.91
CA SER A 23 5.92 9.76 13.39
C SER A 23 5.90 9.24 14.82
N PRO A 24 4.93 9.69 15.65
CA PRO A 24 4.52 8.96 16.84
C PRO A 24 4.25 7.48 16.53
N PRO A 25 4.50 6.56 17.46
CA PRO A 25 4.30 5.13 17.24
C PRO A 25 2.82 4.72 17.17
N HIS A 26 1.91 5.54 17.72
CA HIS A 26 0.49 5.22 17.81
C HIS A 26 -0.38 6.37 17.28
N SER A 27 -1.51 6.02 16.68
CA SER A 27 -2.56 6.98 16.30
C SER A 27 -3.24 7.57 17.54
N SER A 28 -3.81 8.76 17.37
CA SER A 28 -4.63 9.44 18.37
C SER A 28 -6.03 9.72 17.83
N PRO A 29 -7.01 10.12 18.66
CA PRO A 29 -8.37 10.41 18.17
C PRO A 29 -8.46 11.42 17.03
N CYS A 30 -7.57 12.42 16.98
CA CYS A 30 -7.51 13.39 15.86
C CYS A 30 -7.16 12.76 14.50
N CYS A 31 -6.56 11.56 14.48
CA CYS A 31 -6.20 10.88 13.23
C CYS A 31 -7.41 10.41 12.43
N PHE A 32 -8.59 10.29 13.04
CA PHE A 32 -9.77 9.86 12.29
C PHE A 32 -10.30 10.97 11.37
N SER A 33 -10.11 12.24 11.72
CA SER A 33 -10.60 13.39 10.96
C SER A 33 -9.51 14.17 10.24
N ASP A 34 -8.31 14.26 10.82
CA ASP A 34 -7.33 15.27 10.42
C ASP A 34 -6.18 14.70 9.57
N MET A 35 -6.35 13.49 9.04
CA MET A 35 -5.36 12.85 8.18
C MET A 35 -5.37 13.45 6.79
N GLU A 36 -4.23 14.01 6.38
CA GLU A 36 -3.99 14.52 5.03
C GLU A 36 -3.10 13.59 4.23
N ASP A 37 -3.23 13.68 2.92
CA ASP A 37 -2.42 12.92 1.97
C ASP A 37 -1.08 13.63 1.75
N LEU A 38 0.01 12.85 1.77
CA LEU A 38 1.35 13.32 1.48
C LEU A 38 1.77 12.87 0.08
N GLY A 39 1.80 13.83 -0.85
CA GLY A 39 2.21 13.62 -2.23
C GLY A 39 1.26 12.72 -3.02
N ASP A 40 1.74 12.28 -4.18
CA ASP A 40 0.97 11.45 -5.11
C ASP A 40 0.99 9.97 -4.76
N ALA A 41 0.08 9.22 -5.37
CA ALA A 41 0.10 7.76 -5.30
C ALA A 41 1.38 7.22 -5.96
N THR A 42 2.11 6.36 -5.25
CA THR A 42 3.36 5.75 -5.67
C THR A 42 3.19 4.25 -5.85
N ARG A 43 3.95 3.66 -6.79
CA ARG A 43 3.96 2.21 -7.03
C ARG A 43 5.18 1.58 -6.37
N ASP A 44 4.96 0.46 -5.67
CA ASP A 44 6.03 -0.39 -5.13
C ASP A 44 5.63 -1.85 -5.33
N GLY A 45 6.31 -2.50 -6.27
CA GLY A 45 5.96 -3.83 -6.76
C GLY A 45 4.52 -3.90 -7.29
N ALA A 46 3.76 -4.84 -6.74
CA ALA A 46 2.36 -5.08 -7.09
C ALA A 46 1.36 -4.20 -6.33
N TRP A 47 1.80 -3.09 -5.73
CA TRP A 47 0.93 -2.24 -4.90
C TRP A 47 1.05 -0.78 -5.28
N GLU A 48 -0.09 -0.10 -5.34
CA GLU A 48 -0.18 1.35 -5.35
C GLU A 48 -0.47 1.82 -3.92
N TYR A 49 0.31 2.77 -3.42
CA TYR A 49 0.20 3.26 -2.05
C TYR A 49 0.38 4.78 -2.01
N ARG A 50 -0.01 5.39 -0.88
CA ARG A 50 0.25 6.80 -0.58
C ARG A 50 0.58 6.96 0.91
N TYR A 51 1.39 7.95 1.26
CA TYR A 51 1.58 8.29 2.67
C TYR A 51 0.50 9.25 3.14
N ARG A 52 0.08 9.11 4.39
CA ARG A 52 -0.85 10.05 5.04
C ARG A 52 -0.27 10.49 6.37
N ARG A 53 -0.56 11.73 6.77
CA ARG A 53 -0.11 12.31 8.04
C ARG A 53 -1.24 13.09 8.71
N CYS A 54 -1.36 13.00 10.02
CA CYS A 54 -2.30 13.79 10.80
C CYS A 54 -1.77 15.22 10.91
N ARG A 55 -2.58 16.20 10.53
CA ARG A 55 -2.25 17.63 10.67
C ARG A 55 -2.07 18.05 12.12
N THR A 56 -2.75 17.37 13.04
CA THR A 56 -2.83 17.72 14.46
C THR A 56 -1.71 17.09 15.29
N CYS A 57 -1.58 15.76 15.28
CA CYS A 57 -0.57 15.07 16.11
C CYS A 57 0.66 14.60 15.32
N GLY A 58 0.67 14.74 13.99
CA GLY A 58 1.80 14.32 13.15
C GLY A 58 1.97 12.81 12.96
N PHE A 59 1.04 11.98 13.46
CA PHE A 59 1.02 10.54 13.18
C PHE A 59 0.95 10.29 11.67
N ALA A 60 1.80 9.40 11.16
CA ALA A 60 1.88 9.10 9.74
C ALA A 60 1.90 7.60 9.45
N LEU A 61 1.34 7.22 8.31
CA LEU A 61 1.30 5.84 7.85
C LEU A 61 1.35 5.75 6.32
N ARG A 62 1.60 4.54 5.83
CA ARG A 62 1.48 4.18 4.41
C ARG A 62 0.14 3.50 4.19
N VAL A 63 -0.73 4.09 3.37
CA VAL A 63 -2.01 3.48 2.95
C VAL A 63 -1.79 2.74 1.64
N ILE A 64 -2.17 1.48 1.59
CA ILE A 64 -2.29 0.73 0.33
C ILE A 64 -3.62 1.12 -0.33
N LEU A 65 -3.55 1.65 -1.54
CA LEU A 65 -4.73 2.10 -2.31
C LEU A 65 -5.35 0.94 -3.09
N ARG A 66 -4.52 0.19 -3.82
CA ARG A 66 -4.96 -0.99 -4.58
C ARG A 66 -3.81 -1.95 -4.90
N PRO A 67 -4.10 -3.24 -5.10
CA PRO A 67 -3.19 -4.13 -5.81
C PRO A 67 -3.10 -3.70 -7.28
N ILE A 68 -1.91 -3.83 -7.86
CA ILE A 68 -1.64 -3.69 -9.29
C ILE A 68 -1.49 -5.11 -9.83
N PRO A 69 -2.36 -5.55 -10.75
CA PRO A 69 -2.30 -6.90 -11.30
C PRO A 69 -1.01 -7.10 -12.10
N ASP A 70 -0.40 -8.28 -11.92
CA ASP A 70 0.64 -8.76 -12.83
C ASP A 70 -0.03 -9.32 -14.10
N GLU A 71 0.01 -8.53 -15.17
CA GLU A 71 -0.62 -8.88 -16.45
C GLU A 71 -0.02 -10.15 -17.06
N ALA A 72 1.28 -10.41 -16.86
CA ALA A 72 1.92 -11.62 -17.38
C ALA A 72 1.43 -12.86 -16.63
N LEU A 73 1.32 -12.77 -15.29
CA LEU A 73 0.74 -13.82 -14.47
C LEU A 73 -0.73 -14.07 -14.82
N LEU A 74 -1.53 -13.00 -14.98
CA LEU A 74 -2.93 -13.11 -15.37
C LEU A 74 -3.09 -13.75 -16.76
N ALA A 75 -2.27 -13.36 -17.73
CA ALA A 75 -2.28 -13.97 -19.05
C ALA A 75 -1.93 -15.46 -19.01
N ASN A 76 -0.96 -15.86 -18.20
CA ASN A 76 -0.62 -17.26 -17.96
C ASN A 76 -1.79 -18.04 -17.35
N LEU A 77 -2.39 -17.51 -16.28
CA LEU A 77 -3.55 -18.12 -15.62
C LEU A 77 -4.72 -18.31 -16.57
N ARG A 78 -5.04 -17.30 -17.40
CA ARG A 78 -6.11 -17.40 -18.40
C ARG A 78 -5.85 -18.53 -19.39
N ARG A 79 -4.61 -18.69 -19.87
CA ARG A 79 -4.23 -19.79 -20.78
C ARG A 79 -4.37 -21.16 -20.13
N GLU A 80 -3.94 -21.30 -18.89
CA GLU A 80 -4.00 -22.59 -18.19
C GLU A 80 -5.45 -22.99 -17.88
N LEU A 81 -6.26 -22.05 -17.35
CA LEU A 81 -7.67 -22.31 -17.09
C LEU A 81 -8.44 -22.69 -18.35
N ALA A 82 -8.15 -22.05 -19.49
CA ALA A 82 -8.78 -22.40 -20.78
C ALA A 82 -8.52 -23.87 -21.19
N LYS A 83 -7.38 -24.44 -20.80
CA LYS A 83 -7.06 -25.86 -21.05
C LYS A 83 -7.68 -26.78 -20.01
N SER A 84 -7.77 -26.34 -18.75
CA SER A 84 -8.25 -27.18 -17.63
C SER A 84 -9.75 -27.48 -17.67
N PHE A 85 -10.56 -26.64 -18.32
CA PHE A 85 -12.01 -26.87 -18.45
C PHE A 85 -12.43 -27.65 -19.69
N VAL A 86 -11.46 -28.11 -20.51
CA VAL A 86 -11.77 -29.03 -21.62
C VAL A 86 -12.05 -30.40 -21.01
N ARG A 87 -13.32 -30.83 -21.05
CA ARG A 87 -13.71 -32.19 -20.65
C ARG A 87 -12.96 -33.21 -21.52
N ASN A 88 -11.93 -33.83 -20.96
CA ASN A 88 -11.36 -35.07 -21.51
C ASN A 88 -12.26 -36.24 -21.10
N VAL A 89 -13.52 -36.24 -21.52
CA VAL A 89 -14.39 -37.41 -21.37
C VAL A 89 -14.25 -38.19 -22.68
N PRO A 90 -13.66 -39.40 -22.67
CA PRO A 90 -13.65 -40.24 -23.85
C PRO A 90 -15.09 -40.54 -24.27
N ASP A 91 -15.42 -40.35 -25.54
CA ASP A 91 -16.65 -40.85 -26.12
C ASP A 91 -16.55 -42.38 -26.12
N TYR A 92 -17.31 -43.05 -25.26
CA TYR A 92 -17.48 -44.50 -25.25
C TYR A 92 -18.92 -44.85 -25.62
#